data_AF-A0A5E4M7P1-F1
#
_entry.id   AF-A0A5E4M7P1-F1
#
_cell.length_a   1.000
_cell.length_b   1.000
_cell.length_c   1.000
_cell.angle_alpha   90.00
_cell.angle_beta   90.00
_cell.angle_gamma   90.00
#
_symmetry.space_group_name_H-M   'P 1'
#
loop_
_entity.id
_entity.type
_entity.pdbx_description
1 polymer ?
#
loop_
_entity_poly.entity_id
_entity_poly.type
_entity_poly.pdbx_seq_one_letter_code
_entity_poly.pdbx_strand_id
1 'polypeptide(L)'
;MIKDEKSKTLFEVEGLVTALLPAAEFRVKLDNDYEIICHVSGKVRRSKIRIIIGDRVLVEMSIYDRNAKKGRISRRLKEQINIKPGLIVPADIDETPIEKELPKDYSIRMAKSKAKKVQNSYPHYFVLGVDTVVACGRRILPKAENVEMAEKCIRLLSGRRHRVYTSICLLIPDQSKQHVKTVVTIVKFKRLSEQEMSYYLASQEWKDRAGASNIQGLAGIFVLFLRGSYSSAIGLPLHETHCLLSNYFNFHPKS
;
A
#
# COMPACT_ATOMS: atom_id res chain seq x y z
N MET A 1 14.57 29.15 27.63
CA MET A 1 14.08 27.84 27.14
C MET A 1 13.32 28.07 25.84
N ILE A 2 13.99 27.97 24.70
CA ILE A 2 13.36 28.15 23.37
C ILE A 2 13.82 26.98 22.50
N LYS A 3 13.11 25.87 22.61
CA LYS A 3 13.16 24.73 21.70
C LYS A 3 11.76 24.15 21.76
N ASP A 4 10.85 24.57 20.89
CA ASP A 4 9.66 23.77 20.50
C ASP A 4 8.73 24.40 19.43
N GLU A 5 9.23 25.25 18.51
CA GLU A 5 8.39 25.77 17.41
C GLU A 5 8.76 25.30 15.99
N LYS A 6 9.83 24.50 15.81
CA LYS A 6 10.27 24.08 14.45
C LYS A 6 9.59 22.83 13.88
N SER A 7 8.67 22.19 14.58
CA SER A 7 8.09 20.90 14.14
C SER A 7 6.80 21.01 13.32
N LYS A 8 6.26 22.23 13.07
CA LYS A 8 4.91 22.43 12.51
C LYS A 8 4.84 22.76 11.01
N THR A 9 5.92 22.55 10.24
CA THR A 9 5.97 23.01 8.83
C THR A 9 6.74 22.10 7.88
N LEU A 10 6.73 20.81 8.15
CA LEU A 10 7.26 19.79 7.23
C LEU A 10 6.10 18.96 6.67
N PHE A 11 6.09 18.74 5.36
CA PHE A 11 5.20 17.78 4.70
C PHE A 11 6.04 16.65 4.11
N GLU A 12 5.46 15.45 4.08
CA GLU A 12 6.14 14.24 3.61
C GLU A 12 5.70 13.87 2.19
N VAL A 13 6.67 13.54 1.34
CA VAL A 13 6.44 13.15 -0.06
C VAL A 13 7.30 11.92 -0.36
N GLU A 14 6.74 10.96 -1.09
CA GLU A 14 7.50 9.82 -1.58
C GLU A 14 8.29 10.18 -2.84
N GLY A 15 9.45 9.55 -2.99
CA GLY A 15 10.24 9.69 -4.20
C GLY A 15 11.22 8.55 -4.40
N LEU A 16 11.86 8.54 -5.56
CA LEU A 16 12.86 7.58 -5.97
C LEU A 16 14.24 8.23 -5.98
N VAL A 17 15.23 7.62 -5.32
CA VAL A 17 16.62 8.08 -5.39
C VAL A 17 17.17 7.81 -6.79
N THR A 18 17.45 8.87 -7.56
CA THR A 18 17.94 8.78 -8.95
C THR A 18 19.45 8.94 -9.07
N ALA A 19 20.11 9.61 -8.12
CA ALA A 19 21.57 9.74 -8.12
C ALA A 19 22.15 9.91 -6.71
N LEU A 20 23.41 9.50 -6.56
CA LEU A 20 24.27 9.82 -5.41
C LEU A 20 25.08 11.06 -5.76
N LEU A 21 25.07 12.07 -4.88
CA LEU A 21 25.82 13.31 -5.07
C LEU A 21 26.99 13.39 -4.07
N PRO A 22 27.99 14.25 -4.32
CA PRO A 22 29.02 14.58 -3.35
C PRO A 22 28.42 15.04 -2.01
N ALA A 23 29.19 14.96 -0.93
CA ALA A 23 28.76 15.37 0.43
C ALA A 23 27.59 14.58 1.06
N ALA A 24 27.39 13.32 0.63
CA ALA A 24 26.32 12.44 1.14
C ALA A 24 24.90 13.00 0.92
N GLU A 25 24.72 13.69 -0.21
CA GLU A 25 23.44 14.12 -0.73
C GLU A 25 22.94 13.14 -1.81
N PHE A 26 21.63 13.17 -2.07
CA PHE A 26 20.91 12.25 -2.94
C PHE A 26 20.01 13.05 -3.87
N ARG A 27 20.05 12.81 -5.17
CA ARG A 27 18.99 13.30 -6.06
C ARG A 27 17.78 12.39 -5.90
N VAL A 28 16.63 12.97 -5.61
CA VAL A 28 15.36 12.24 -5.46
C VAL A 28 14.35 12.83 -6.43
N LYS A 29 13.79 11.98 -7.29
CA LYS A 29 12.64 12.30 -8.11
C LYS A 29 11.38 11.99 -7.31
N LEU A 30 10.62 13.02 -6.96
CA LEU A 30 9.36 12.91 -6.23
C LEU A 30 8.25 12.36 -7.13
N ASP A 31 7.19 11.82 -6.52
CA ASP A 31 6.04 11.26 -7.25
C ASP A 31 5.21 12.31 -8.02
N ASN A 32 5.41 13.59 -7.72
CA ASN A 32 4.86 14.72 -8.48
C ASN A 32 5.80 15.22 -9.60
N ASP A 33 6.74 14.38 -10.03
CA ASP A 33 7.74 14.60 -11.08
C ASP A 33 8.81 15.68 -10.80
N TYR A 34 8.80 16.33 -9.64
CA TYR A 34 9.86 17.26 -9.26
C TYR A 34 11.14 16.54 -8.81
N GLU A 35 12.29 17.03 -9.23
CA GLU A 35 13.58 16.57 -8.72
C GLU A 35 14.15 17.50 -7.66
N ILE A 36 14.58 16.92 -6.54
CA ILE A 36 15.14 17.65 -5.42
C ILE A 36 16.41 16.98 -4.90
N ILE A 37 17.21 17.75 -4.18
CA ILE A 37 18.42 17.27 -3.52
C ILE A 37 18.10 16.98 -2.06
N CYS A 38 18.33 15.76 -1.61
CA CYS A 38 18.02 15.33 -0.26
C CYS A 38 19.26 14.94 0.52
N HIS A 39 19.22 15.18 1.83
CA HIS A 39 20.19 14.65 2.77
C HIS A 39 19.51 13.68 3.75
N VAL A 40 20.28 12.75 4.31
CA VAL A 40 19.75 11.75 5.23
C VAL A 40 19.51 12.35 6.61
N SER A 41 18.31 12.13 7.17
CA SER A 41 17.95 12.54 8.52
C SER A 41 18.86 11.95 9.60
N GLY A 42 19.02 12.64 10.72
CA GLY A 42 19.81 12.15 11.86
C GLY A 42 19.33 10.80 12.40
N LYS A 43 18.02 10.51 12.31
CA LYS A 43 17.43 9.22 12.72
C LYS A 43 17.87 8.07 11.81
N VAL A 44 17.90 8.31 10.50
CA VAL A 44 18.37 7.33 9.50
C VAL A 44 19.90 7.12 9.62
N ARG A 45 20.66 8.20 9.86
CA ARG A 45 22.12 8.11 10.13
C ARG A 45 22.43 7.27 11.38
N ARG A 46 21.71 7.51 12.49
CA ARG A 46 21.86 6.73 13.74
C ARG A 46 21.50 5.26 13.58
N SER A 47 20.57 4.95 12.68
CA SER A 47 20.11 3.59 12.40
C SER A 47 20.99 2.83 11.39
N LYS A 48 22.12 3.42 10.93
CA LYS A 48 23.05 2.85 9.93
C LYS A 48 22.35 2.38 8.64
N ILE A 49 21.23 2.99 8.26
CA ILE A 49 20.48 2.62 7.05
C ILE A 49 21.20 3.23 5.83
N ARG A 50 21.75 2.37 4.96
CA ARG A 50 22.39 2.79 3.71
C ARG A 50 21.31 3.08 2.65
N ILE A 51 21.34 4.29 2.09
CA ILE A 51 20.53 4.70 0.94
C ILE A 51 21.36 4.49 -0.33
N ILE A 52 20.75 3.92 -1.36
CA ILE A 52 21.36 3.66 -2.67
C ILE A 52 20.46 4.19 -3.79
N ILE A 53 21.02 4.30 -5.00
CA ILE A 53 20.26 4.63 -6.21
C ILE A 53 19.20 3.54 -6.44
N GLY A 54 17.98 3.95 -6.78
CA GLY A 54 16.82 3.07 -6.94
C GLY A 54 15.99 2.87 -5.68
N ASP A 55 16.42 3.39 -4.51
CA ASP A 55 15.60 3.32 -3.31
C ASP A 55 14.38 4.22 -3.40
N ARG A 56 13.21 3.67 -3.07
CA ARG A 56 12.05 4.47 -2.69
C ARG A 56 12.31 5.06 -1.31
N VAL A 57 12.05 6.35 -1.13
CA VAL A 57 12.33 7.08 0.10
C VAL A 57 11.18 8.01 0.44
N LEU A 58 10.95 8.20 1.74
CA LEU A 58 10.09 9.25 2.25
C LEU A 58 10.94 10.49 2.50
N VAL A 59 10.53 11.62 1.92
CA VAL A 59 11.23 12.89 2.01
C VAL A 59 10.37 13.90 2.76
N GLU A 60 10.92 14.47 3.82
CA GLU A 60 10.35 15.63 4.50
C GLU A 60 10.83 16.92 3.83
N MET A 61 9.89 17.82 3.53
CA MET A 61 10.15 19.11 2.90
C MET A 61 9.49 20.24 3.69
N SER A 62 10.15 21.40 3.75
CA SER A 62 9.60 22.60 4.37
C SER A 62 8.74 23.37 3.40
N ILE A 63 7.53 23.75 3.81
CA ILE A 63 6.64 24.61 2.98
C ILE A 63 7.15 26.05 2.84
N TYR A 64 8.19 26.46 3.59
CA TYR A 64 8.76 27.81 3.51
C TYR A 64 10.01 27.91 2.62
N ASP A 65 10.49 26.80 2.08
CA ASP A 65 11.62 26.84 1.14
C ASP A 65 11.12 27.33 -0.22
N ARG A 66 11.25 28.65 -0.47
CA ARG A 66 10.84 29.31 -1.72
C ARG A 66 11.52 28.74 -2.96
N ASN A 67 12.60 27.98 -2.78
CA ASN A 67 13.32 27.35 -3.88
C ASN A 67 12.96 25.86 -4.05
N ALA A 68 12.21 25.24 -3.12
CA ALA A 68 11.71 23.85 -3.14
C ALA A 68 12.70 22.77 -3.63
N LYS A 69 14.01 23.03 -3.57
CA LYS A 69 15.06 22.20 -4.19
C LYS A 69 15.77 21.29 -3.20
N LYS A 70 15.45 21.39 -1.90
CA LYS A 70 16.09 20.61 -0.84
C LYS A 70 15.09 19.90 0.07
N GLY A 71 15.38 18.64 0.37
CA GLY A 71 14.57 17.79 1.25
C GLY A 71 15.41 16.95 2.22
N ARG A 72 14.73 16.24 3.11
CA ARG A 72 15.37 15.34 4.08
C ARG A 72 14.80 13.94 3.95
N ILE A 73 15.64 12.94 3.66
CA ILE A 73 15.22 11.53 3.67
C ILE A 73 14.97 11.11 5.12
N SER A 74 13.70 10.91 5.46
CA SER A 74 13.24 10.50 6.78
C SER A 74 13.23 8.97 6.91
N ARG A 75 12.98 8.25 5.81
CA ARG A 75 12.94 6.78 5.79
C ARG A 75 13.22 6.20 4.40
N ARG A 76 13.89 5.04 4.35
CA ARG A 76 13.96 4.18 3.16
C ARG A 76 12.73 3.27 3.12
N LEU A 77 11.98 3.32 2.02
CA LEU A 77 10.89 2.40 1.74
C LEU A 77 11.51 1.15 1.09
N LYS A 78 11.29 -0.02 1.69
CA LYS A 78 11.80 -1.27 1.13
C LYS A 78 10.83 -1.75 0.05
N GLU A 79 11.30 -1.94 -1.19
CA GLU A 79 10.64 -2.85 -2.13
C GLU A 79 10.67 -4.24 -1.47
N GLN A 80 9.50 -4.75 -1.09
CA GLN A 80 9.44 -5.92 -0.20
C GLN A 80 9.62 -7.26 -0.95
N ILE A 81 9.52 -7.25 -2.28
CA ILE A 81 9.89 -8.35 -3.17
C ILE A 81 10.77 -7.80 -4.30
N ASN A 82 11.88 -8.46 -4.61
CA ASN A 82 12.81 -8.06 -5.69
C ASN A 82 12.25 -8.43 -7.09
N ILE A 83 10.96 -8.18 -7.29
CA ILE A 83 10.21 -8.49 -8.49
C ILE A 83 9.61 -7.19 -8.99
N LYS A 84 10.14 -6.67 -10.09
CA LYS A 84 9.59 -5.48 -10.74
C LYS A 84 8.51 -5.92 -11.72
N PRO A 85 7.25 -5.45 -11.60
CA PRO A 85 6.24 -5.75 -12.60
C PRO A 85 6.69 -5.15 -13.94
N GLY A 86 6.51 -5.91 -15.02
CA GLY A 86 6.82 -5.40 -16.37
C GLY A 86 5.85 -4.28 -16.78
N LEU A 87 4.55 -4.48 -16.51
CA LEU A 87 3.48 -3.53 -16.80
C LEU A 87 2.46 -3.52 -15.66
N ILE A 88 1.85 -2.37 -15.41
CA ILE A 88 0.70 -2.21 -14.51
C ILE A 88 -0.47 -1.71 -15.34
N VAL A 89 -1.54 -2.50 -15.43
CA VAL A 89 -2.68 -2.22 -16.29
C VAL A 89 -3.95 -2.20 -15.43
N PRO A 90 -4.76 -1.12 -15.46
CA PRO A 90 -6.06 -1.13 -14.82
C PRO A 90 -6.99 -2.10 -15.57
N ALA A 91 -7.70 -2.96 -14.84
CA ALA A 91 -8.60 -3.92 -15.47
C ALA A 91 -9.95 -3.29 -15.88
N ASP A 92 -10.41 -2.25 -15.17
CA ASP A 92 -11.72 -1.61 -15.34
C ASP A 92 -12.87 -2.64 -15.51
N ILE A 93 -13.27 -3.23 -14.39
CA ILE A 93 -14.29 -4.27 -14.33
C ILE A 93 -15.41 -3.85 -13.37
N ASP A 94 -16.59 -4.42 -13.53
CA ASP A 94 -17.67 -4.28 -12.55
C ASP A 94 -17.28 -4.93 -11.21
N GLU A 95 -17.05 -4.09 -10.20
CA GLU A 95 -16.73 -4.50 -8.83
C GLU A 95 -18.00 -4.68 -7.96
N THR A 96 -19.21 -4.67 -8.54
CA THR A 96 -20.45 -4.86 -7.78
C THR A 96 -20.49 -6.28 -7.15
N PRO A 97 -20.70 -6.39 -5.83
CA PRO A 97 -20.90 -7.68 -5.18
C PRO A 97 -22.18 -8.36 -5.66
N ILE A 98 -22.13 -9.68 -5.87
CA ILE A 98 -23.32 -10.48 -6.20
C ILE A 98 -24.17 -10.63 -4.92
N GLU A 99 -25.49 -10.80 -5.07
CA GLU A 99 -26.38 -11.03 -3.94
C GLU A 99 -25.88 -12.20 -3.07
N LYS A 100 -25.77 -11.97 -1.75
CA LYS A 100 -25.31 -12.94 -0.74
C LYS A 100 -23.89 -13.48 -0.94
N GLU A 101 -23.10 -12.87 -1.83
CA GLU A 101 -21.71 -13.24 -2.04
C GLU A 101 -20.88 -13.05 -0.76
N LEU A 102 -20.11 -14.06 -0.39
CA LEU A 102 -19.24 -13.98 0.78
C LEU A 102 -17.98 -13.18 0.44
N PRO A 103 -17.37 -12.46 1.42
CA PRO A 103 -16.17 -11.66 1.18
C PRO A 103 -15.00 -12.44 0.55
N LYS A 104 -14.82 -13.70 0.93
CA LYS A 104 -13.77 -14.56 0.35
C LYS A 104 -14.03 -14.84 -1.12
N ASP A 105 -15.27 -15.20 -1.46
CA ASP A 105 -15.66 -15.57 -2.82
C ASP A 105 -15.62 -14.35 -3.74
N TYR A 106 -16.10 -13.19 -3.24
CA TYR A 106 -15.97 -11.89 -3.89
C TYR A 106 -14.52 -11.57 -4.24
N SER A 107 -13.60 -11.65 -3.26
CA SER A 107 -12.18 -11.36 -3.48
C SER A 107 -11.55 -12.29 -4.53
N ILE A 108 -11.89 -13.59 -4.49
CA ILE A 108 -11.41 -14.56 -5.48
C ILE A 108 -11.94 -14.21 -6.87
N ARG A 109 -13.25 -13.93 -6.99
CA ARG A 109 -13.89 -13.56 -8.26
C ARG A 109 -13.25 -12.31 -8.84
N MET A 110 -13.09 -11.27 -8.03
CA MET A 110 -12.45 -10.01 -8.45
C MET A 110 -11.01 -10.21 -8.94
N ALA A 111 -10.19 -10.93 -8.17
CA ALA A 111 -8.80 -11.19 -8.57
C ALA A 111 -8.72 -11.94 -9.91
N LYS A 112 -9.60 -12.94 -10.11
CA LYS A 112 -9.72 -13.68 -11.38
C LYS A 112 -10.19 -12.78 -12.53
N SER A 113 -11.25 -12.01 -12.32
CA SER A 113 -11.80 -11.12 -13.35
C SER A 113 -10.80 -10.06 -13.79
N LYS A 114 -10.07 -9.46 -12.84
CA LYS A 114 -8.99 -8.49 -13.12
C LYS A 114 -7.89 -9.14 -13.97
N ALA A 115 -7.41 -10.32 -13.56
CA ALA A 115 -6.38 -11.03 -14.30
C ALA A 115 -6.86 -11.40 -15.71
N LYS A 116 -8.08 -11.93 -15.85
CA LYS A 116 -8.61 -12.40 -17.14
C LYS A 116 -8.81 -11.26 -18.12
N LYS A 117 -9.36 -10.14 -17.66
CA LYS A 117 -9.57 -8.93 -18.46
C LYS A 117 -8.26 -8.40 -19.05
N VAL A 118 -7.20 -8.33 -18.23
CA VAL A 118 -5.86 -7.93 -18.71
C VAL A 118 -5.25 -8.99 -19.63
N GLN A 119 -5.37 -10.27 -19.31
CA GLN A 119 -4.83 -11.35 -20.16
C GLN A 119 -5.42 -11.36 -21.57
N ASN A 120 -6.68 -10.95 -21.75
CA ASN A 120 -7.28 -10.85 -23.09
C ASN A 120 -6.52 -9.87 -24.01
N SER A 121 -5.95 -8.81 -23.45
CA SER A 121 -5.12 -7.83 -24.18
C SER A 121 -3.64 -8.22 -24.23
N TYR A 122 -3.19 -9.09 -23.32
CA TYR A 122 -1.80 -9.50 -23.16
C TYR A 122 -1.67 -11.03 -23.03
N PRO A 123 -2.02 -11.82 -24.07
CA PRO A 123 -2.15 -13.28 -23.98
C PRO A 123 -0.82 -14.00 -23.68
N HIS A 124 0.31 -13.40 -24.07
CA HIS A 124 1.64 -13.99 -23.90
C HIS A 124 2.34 -13.54 -22.60
N TYR A 125 1.65 -12.81 -21.73
CA TYR A 125 2.20 -12.33 -20.45
C TYR A 125 1.73 -13.19 -19.28
N PHE A 126 2.59 -13.29 -18.27
CA PHE A 126 2.15 -13.66 -16.93
C PHE A 126 1.32 -12.49 -16.38
N VAL A 127 0.08 -12.76 -15.98
CA VAL A 127 -0.82 -11.73 -15.45
C VAL A 127 -1.17 -12.06 -14.01
N LEU A 128 -0.80 -11.17 -13.09
CA LEU A 128 -1.16 -11.28 -11.68
C LEU A 128 -2.31 -10.30 -11.37
N GLY A 129 -3.52 -10.84 -11.25
CA GLY A 129 -4.65 -10.10 -10.69
C GLY A 129 -4.66 -10.16 -9.18
N VAL A 130 -4.98 -9.06 -8.52
CA VAL A 130 -5.04 -8.97 -7.07
C VAL A 130 -6.29 -8.21 -6.67
N ASP A 131 -6.97 -8.70 -5.64
CA ASP A 131 -8.08 -8.00 -5.03
C ASP A 131 -8.03 -8.09 -3.51
N THR A 132 -8.31 -6.96 -2.84
CA THR A 132 -8.34 -6.87 -1.39
C THR A 132 -9.67 -6.30 -0.94
N VAL A 133 -10.34 -7.00 -0.04
CA VAL A 133 -11.63 -6.59 0.52
C VAL A 133 -11.58 -6.63 2.03
N VAL A 134 -12.14 -5.59 2.65
CA VAL A 134 -12.34 -5.53 4.10
C VAL A 134 -13.77 -5.96 4.41
N ALA A 135 -13.95 -6.79 5.42
CA ALA A 135 -15.26 -7.25 5.84
C ALA A 135 -15.40 -7.33 7.36
N CYS A 136 -16.57 -6.90 7.84
CA CYS A 136 -16.99 -7.06 9.23
C CYS A 136 -18.09 -8.13 9.29
N GLY A 137 -17.75 -9.32 9.80
CA GLY A 137 -18.64 -10.49 9.70
C GLY A 137 -18.80 -10.94 8.25
N ARG A 138 -20.04 -11.01 7.76
CA ARG A 138 -20.37 -11.32 6.36
C ARG A 138 -20.48 -10.07 5.47
N ARG A 139 -20.42 -8.86 6.04
CA ARG A 139 -20.61 -7.61 5.31
C ARG A 139 -19.29 -7.17 4.68
N ILE A 140 -19.27 -7.09 3.35
CA ILE A 140 -18.22 -6.43 2.57
C ILE A 140 -18.30 -4.93 2.81
N LEU A 141 -17.16 -4.30 3.09
CA LEU A 141 -17.03 -2.86 3.22
C LEU A 141 -16.38 -2.32 1.95
N PRO A 142 -17.13 -1.57 1.11
CA PRO A 142 -16.62 -1.08 -0.15
C PRO A 142 -15.53 -0.01 0.06
N LYS A 143 -14.93 0.43 -1.04
CA LYS A 143 -14.16 1.68 -1.03
C LYS A 143 -15.12 2.82 -0.71
N ALA A 144 -14.70 3.72 0.18
CA ALA A 144 -15.53 4.87 0.53
C ALA A 144 -15.37 5.97 -0.52
N GLU A 145 -16.48 6.35 -1.15
CA GLU A 145 -16.54 7.41 -2.17
C GLU A 145 -16.79 8.80 -1.57
N ASN A 146 -17.40 8.84 -0.38
CA ASN A 146 -17.70 10.07 0.36
C ASN A 146 -17.44 9.89 1.86
N VAL A 147 -17.45 11.02 2.59
CA VAL A 147 -17.14 11.08 4.02
C VAL A 147 -18.16 10.28 4.83
N GLU A 148 -19.43 10.32 4.47
CA GLU A 148 -20.50 9.61 5.16
C GLU A 148 -20.33 8.09 5.09
N MET A 149 -19.92 7.57 3.92
CA MET A 149 -19.57 6.16 3.75
C MET A 149 -18.32 5.79 4.55
N ALA A 150 -17.31 6.66 4.56
CA ALA A 150 -16.09 6.46 5.33
C ALA A 150 -16.38 6.38 6.83
N GLU A 151 -17.19 7.31 7.35
CA GLU A 151 -17.62 7.33 8.74
C GLU A 151 -18.37 6.04 9.10
N LYS A 152 -19.35 5.63 8.28
CA LYS A 152 -20.09 4.37 8.49
C LYS A 152 -19.15 3.16 8.57
N CYS A 153 -18.16 3.09 7.70
CA CYS A 153 -17.16 2.02 7.71
C CYS A 153 -16.32 2.06 9.00
N ILE A 154 -15.71 3.20 9.32
CA ILE A 154 -14.84 3.34 10.50
C ILE A 154 -15.60 3.10 11.80
N ARG A 155 -16.82 3.61 11.91
CA ARG A 155 -17.72 3.36 13.04
C ARG A 155 -18.06 1.87 13.17
N LEU A 156 -18.22 1.16 12.06
CA LEU A 156 -18.43 -0.29 12.07
C LEU A 156 -17.19 -1.07 12.52
N LEU A 157 -15.99 -0.61 12.15
CA LEU A 157 -14.71 -1.24 12.52
C LEU A 157 -14.31 -0.96 13.97
N SER A 158 -14.72 0.19 14.52
CA SER A 158 -14.39 0.65 15.88
C SER A 158 -14.68 -0.42 16.95
N GLY A 159 -13.64 -0.80 17.70
CA GLY A 159 -13.70 -1.80 18.77
C GLY A 159 -13.88 -3.25 18.31
N ARG A 160 -13.95 -3.52 17.00
CA ARG A 160 -14.27 -4.84 16.46
C ARG A 160 -13.07 -5.52 15.80
N ARG A 161 -13.13 -6.85 15.76
CA ARG A 161 -12.32 -7.66 14.85
C ARG A 161 -12.98 -7.69 13.49
N HIS A 162 -12.23 -7.36 12.45
CA HIS A 162 -12.63 -7.47 11.06
C HIS A 162 -11.62 -8.31 10.29
N ARG A 163 -12.00 -8.74 9.10
CA ARG A 163 -11.18 -9.58 8.22
C ARG A 163 -10.84 -8.81 6.97
N VAL A 164 -9.58 -8.86 6.58
CA VAL A 164 -9.08 -8.41 5.29
C VAL A 164 -8.80 -9.67 4.48
N TYR A 165 -9.50 -9.84 3.37
CA TYR A 165 -9.26 -10.93 2.43
C TYR A 165 -8.49 -10.36 1.26
N THR A 166 -7.33 -10.95 0.96
CA THR A 166 -6.60 -10.64 -0.26
C THR A 166 -6.45 -11.89 -1.08
N SER A 167 -6.93 -11.84 -2.31
CA SER A 167 -6.79 -12.92 -3.27
C SER A 167 -5.85 -12.50 -4.38
N ILE A 168 -4.94 -13.39 -4.74
CA ILE A 168 -4.08 -13.28 -5.91
C ILE A 168 -4.50 -14.34 -6.92
N CYS A 169 -4.48 -13.98 -8.20
CA CYS A 169 -4.73 -14.85 -9.34
C CYS A 169 -3.60 -14.69 -10.35
N LEU A 170 -2.78 -15.72 -10.53
CA LEU A 170 -1.75 -15.73 -11.57
C LEU A 170 -2.25 -16.53 -12.77
N LEU A 171 -2.33 -15.86 -13.92
CA LEU A 171 -2.56 -16.49 -15.21
C LEU A 171 -1.23 -16.63 -15.93
N ILE A 172 -0.98 -17.85 -16.43
CA ILE A 172 0.21 -18.19 -17.20
C ILE A 172 -0.06 -17.86 -18.68
N PRO A 173 0.98 -17.47 -19.46
CA PRO A 173 0.87 -17.33 -20.91
C PRO A 173 0.15 -18.50 -21.56
N ASP A 174 -0.58 -18.20 -22.63
CA ASP A 174 -1.35 -19.16 -23.45
C ASP A 174 -2.47 -19.89 -22.68
N GLN A 175 -2.88 -19.34 -21.52
CA GLN A 175 -3.98 -19.84 -20.68
C GLN A 175 -3.80 -21.29 -20.19
N SER A 176 -2.57 -21.79 -20.21
CA SER A 176 -2.26 -23.19 -19.88
C SER A 176 -2.59 -23.55 -18.43
N LYS A 177 -2.44 -22.61 -17.50
CA LYS A 177 -2.71 -22.79 -16.07
C LYS A 177 -3.19 -21.49 -15.41
N GLN A 178 -3.95 -21.65 -14.35
CA GLN A 178 -4.39 -20.58 -13.46
C GLN A 178 -4.10 -20.98 -12.00
N HIS A 179 -3.48 -20.09 -11.24
CA HIS A 179 -3.25 -20.26 -9.81
C HIS A 179 -3.99 -19.22 -9.02
N VAL A 180 -4.63 -19.63 -7.93
CA VAL A 180 -5.37 -18.73 -7.05
C VAL A 180 -5.00 -19.01 -5.61
N LYS A 181 -4.67 -17.95 -4.88
CA LYS A 181 -4.40 -18.03 -3.45
C LYS A 181 -5.10 -16.88 -2.74
N THR A 182 -5.73 -17.20 -1.61
CA THR A 182 -6.37 -16.21 -0.74
C THR A 182 -5.74 -16.26 0.63
N VAL A 183 -5.43 -15.08 1.16
CA VAL A 183 -4.94 -14.87 2.52
C VAL A 183 -5.97 -14.08 3.30
N VAL A 184 -6.19 -14.48 4.55
CA VAL A 184 -7.12 -13.81 5.46
C VAL A 184 -6.35 -13.25 6.65
N THR A 185 -6.37 -11.93 6.79
CA THR A 185 -5.78 -11.24 7.93
C THR A 185 -6.88 -10.72 8.84
N ILE A 186 -6.77 -10.98 10.14
CA ILE A 186 -7.68 -10.45 11.14
C ILE A 186 -7.05 -9.22 11.77
N VAL A 187 -7.77 -8.10 11.77
CA VAL A 187 -7.35 -6.85 12.39
C VAL A 187 -8.37 -6.48 13.46
N LYS A 188 -7.89 -6.02 14.62
CA LYS A 188 -8.73 -5.49 15.70
C LYS A 188 -8.41 -4.03 15.90
N PHE A 189 -9.42 -3.17 15.78
CA PHE A 189 -9.28 -1.78 16.19
C PHE A 189 -9.58 -1.60 17.67
N LYS A 190 -8.97 -0.59 18.28
CA LYS A 190 -9.45 -0.04 19.54
C LYS A 190 -10.84 0.54 19.35
N ARG A 191 -11.52 0.85 20.45
CA ARG A 191 -12.72 1.70 20.36
C ARG A 191 -12.25 3.13 20.09
N LEU A 192 -12.68 3.69 18.97
CA LEU A 192 -12.40 5.07 18.58
C LEU A 192 -13.37 6.01 19.30
N SER A 193 -12.88 7.14 19.78
CA SER A 193 -13.72 8.26 20.20
C SER A 193 -14.21 9.07 19.01
N GLU A 194 -15.21 9.93 19.20
CA GLU A 194 -15.68 10.83 18.14
C GLU A 194 -14.57 11.79 17.67
N GLN A 195 -13.69 12.25 18.57
CA GLN A 195 -12.56 13.10 18.17
C GLN A 195 -11.59 12.37 17.24
N GLU A 196 -11.31 11.09 17.52
CA GLU A 196 -10.41 10.28 16.69
C GLU A 196 -11.03 9.95 15.32
N MET A 197 -12.34 9.68 15.28
CA MET A 197 -13.04 9.47 14.02
C MET A 197 -13.01 10.75 13.17
N SER A 198 -13.36 11.90 13.75
CA SER A 198 -13.32 13.19 13.04
C SER A 198 -11.91 13.53 12.55
N TYR A 199 -10.89 13.30 13.38
CA TYR A 199 -9.49 13.50 12.99
C TYR A 199 -9.10 12.62 11.79
N TYR A 200 -9.47 11.34 11.82
CA TYR A 200 -9.18 10.43 10.72
C TYR A 200 -9.94 10.78 9.44
N LEU A 201 -11.23 11.13 9.54
CA LEU A 201 -12.02 11.53 8.38
C LEU A 201 -11.50 12.81 7.73
N ALA A 202 -11.04 13.78 8.53
CA ALA A 202 -10.42 15.01 8.04
C ALA A 202 -9.12 14.76 7.26
N SER A 203 -8.39 13.68 7.56
CA SER A 203 -7.12 13.34 6.88
C SER A 203 -7.27 12.93 5.41
N GLN A 204 -8.48 12.51 5.00
CA GLN A 204 -8.76 11.95 3.67
C GLN A 204 -8.00 10.67 3.31
N GLU A 205 -7.22 10.07 4.21
CA GLU A 205 -6.52 8.80 3.95
C GLU A 205 -7.45 7.60 3.71
N TRP A 206 -8.74 7.76 4.02
CA TRP A 206 -9.78 6.76 3.79
C TRP A 206 -10.21 6.65 2.31
N LYS A 207 -9.93 7.67 1.50
CA LYS A 207 -10.34 7.71 0.08
C LYS A 207 -9.73 6.55 -0.70
N ASP A 208 -10.55 5.92 -1.53
CA ASP A 208 -10.18 4.77 -2.36
C ASP A 208 -9.62 3.57 -1.58
N ARG A 209 -9.84 3.51 -0.25
CA ARG A 209 -9.45 2.38 0.60
C ARG A 209 -10.63 1.50 0.92
N ALA A 210 -10.47 0.20 0.73
CA ALA A 210 -11.47 -0.79 1.15
C ALA A 210 -11.70 -0.66 2.68
N GLY A 211 -12.97 -0.60 3.09
CA GLY A 211 -13.34 -0.39 4.49
C GLY A 211 -12.92 0.97 5.06
N ALA A 212 -12.61 1.94 4.20
CA ALA A 212 -12.20 3.30 4.57
C ALA A 212 -10.97 3.34 5.49
N SER A 213 -10.14 2.28 5.51
CA SER A 213 -9.09 2.12 6.51
C SER A 213 -7.73 1.88 5.86
N ASN A 214 -6.81 2.83 6.05
CA ASN A 214 -5.42 2.73 5.64
C ASN A 214 -4.51 2.34 6.83
N ILE A 215 -4.33 1.04 7.09
CA ILE A 215 -3.50 0.58 8.22
C ILE A 215 -2.00 0.83 8.03
N GLN A 216 -1.57 1.20 6.82
CA GLN A 216 -0.20 1.66 6.55
C GLN A 216 -0.01 3.14 6.93
N GLY A 217 -1.09 3.91 6.95
CA GLY A 217 -1.13 5.31 7.36
C GLY A 217 -1.79 5.50 8.74
N LEU A 218 -2.56 6.58 8.89
CA LEU A 218 -3.14 7.03 10.16
C LEU A 218 -4.03 5.99 10.83
N ALA A 219 -4.76 5.16 10.07
CA ALA A 219 -5.60 4.13 10.69
C ALA A 219 -4.76 3.08 11.46
N GLY A 220 -3.45 3.00 11.21
CA GLY A 220 -2.52 2.17 11.95
C GLY A 220 -2.50 2.47 13.46
N ILE A 221 -2.75 3.71 13.89
CA ILE A 221 -2.79 4.07 15.33
C ILE A 221 -3.98 3.43 16.06
N PHE A 222 -5.00 2.98 15.31
CA PHE A 222 -6.17 2.31 15.88
C PHE A 222 -5.98 0.80 16.01
N VAL A 223 -4.98 0.21 15.37
CA VAL A 223 -4.76 -1.25 15.36
C VAL A 223 -4.22 -1.72 16.71
N LEU A 224 -5.02 -2.49 17.46
CA LEU A 224 -4.59 -3.15 18.69
C LEU A 224 -3.96 -4.51 18.45
N PHE A 225 -4.35 -5.16 17.36
CA PHE A 225 -3.98 -6.53 17.09
C PHE A 225 -4.12 -6.85 15.61
N LEU A 226 -3.17 -7.61 15.09
CA LEU A 226 -3.20 -8.17 13.75
C LEU A 226 -2.76 -9.65 13.82
N ARG A 227 -3.53 -10.53 13.19
CA ARG A 227 -3.19 -11.95 13.02
C ARG A 227 -3.32 -12.33 11.55
N GLY A 228 -2.22 -12.84 10.99
CA GLY A 228 -2.12 -13.18 9.58
C GLY A 228 -1.01 -12.39 8.93
N SER A 229 -1.17 -12.07 7.65
CA SER A 229 -0.17 -11.38 6.86
C SER A 229 -0.41 -9.87 6.84
N TYR A 230 0.55 -9.09 7.35
CA TYR A 230 0.51 -7.63 7.25
C TYR A 230 0.57 -7.17 5.79
N SER A 231 1.42 -7.79 4.96
CA SER A 231 1.54 -7.44 3.55
C SER A 231 0.25 -7.73 2.78
N SER A 232 -0.44 -8.82 3.10
CA SER A 232 -1.81 -9.06 2.62
C SER A 232 -2.75 -7.95 3.03
N ALA A 233 -2.76 -7.55 4.31
CA ALA A 233 -3.70 -6.55 4.81
C ALA A 233 -3.54 -5.16 4.16
N ILE A 234 -2.35 -4.84 3.63
CA ILE A 234 -2.10 -3.60 2.89
C ILE A 234 -2.27 -3.75 1.37
N GLY A 235 -2.54 -4.96 0.85
CA GLY A 235 -2.97 -5.16 -0.53
C GLY A 235 -2.28 -6.27 -1.32
N LEU A 236 -1.18 -6.85 -0.84
CA LEU A 236 -0.45 -7.90 -1.57
C LEU A 236 0.21 -8.93 -0.64
N PRO A 237 -0.23 -10.19 -0.62
CA PRO A 237 0.35 -11.24 0.23
C PRO A 237 1.72 -11.67 -0.31
N LEU A 238 2.78 -10.97 0.09
CA LEU A 238 4.10 -11.12 -0.54
C LEU A 238 4.71 -12.51 -0.42
N HIS A 239 4.49 -13.21 0.69
CA HIS A 239 5.00 -14.56 0.86
C HIS A 239 4.37 -15.50 -0.17
N GLU A 240 3.04 -15.48 -0.26
CA GLU A 240 2.27 -16.29 -1.20
C GLU A 240 2.57 -15.92 -2.66
N THR A 241 2.70 -14.62 -2.95
CA THR A 241 3.09 -14.12 -4.27
C THR A 241 4.49 -14.60 -4.65
N HIS A 242 5.46 -14.49 -3.73
CA HIS A 242 6.83 -14.96 -3.97
C HIS A 242 6.87 -16.48 -4.19
N CYS A 243 6.25 -17.27 -3.32
CA CYS A 243 6.19 -18.72 -3.47
C CYS A 243 5.54 -19.13 -4.80
N LEU A 244 4.47 -18.42 -5.21
CA LEU A 244 3.80 -18.70 -6.47
C LEU A 244 4.69 -18.40 -7.68
N LEU A 245 5.30 -17.21 -7.70
CA LEU A 245 6.15 -16.77 -8.81
C LEU A 245 7.49 -17.54 -8.88
N SER A 246 8.00 -18.05 -7.76
CA SER A 246 9.27 -18.81 -7.72
C SER A 246 9.20 -20.12 -8.50
N ASN A 247 8.00 -20.62 -8.80
CA ASN A 247 7.83 -21.79 -9.66
C ASN A 247 8.06 -21.48 -11.15
N TYR A 248 8.15 -20.20 -11.52
CA TYR A 248 8.21 -19.72 -12.90
C TYR A 248 9.42 -18.83 -13.18
N PHE A 249 9.94 -18.15 -12.16
CA PHE A 249 11.02 -17.20 -12.28
C PHE A 249 12.12 -17.51 -11.26
N ASN A 250 13.38 -17.40 -11.69
CA ASN A 250 14.53 -17.48 -10.80
C ASN A 250 14.85 -16.11 -10.21
N PHE A 251 14.66 -15.95 -8.89
CA PHE A 251 14.91 -14.70 -8.18
C PHE A 251 16.31 -14.58 -7.58
N HIS A 252 17.25 -15.45 -7.96
CA HIS A 252 18.63 -15.36 -7.46
C HIS A 252 19.27 -14.02 -7.87
N PRO A 253 19.88 -13.28 -6.93
CA PRO A 253 20.65 -12.11 -7.29
C PRO A 253 21.80 -12.55 -8.20
N LYS A 254 21.92 -11.92 -9.38
CA LYS A 254 23.13 -12.04 -10.18
C LYS A 254 24.29 -11.55 -9.31
N SER A 255 25.23 -12.44 -9.05
CA SER A 255 26.50 -12.19 -8.35
C SER A 255 27.30 -11.08 -9.02
#